data_AF-A0A1G8EEK3-F1
#
_entry.id   AF-A0A1G8EEK3-F1
#
_cell.length_a   1.000
_cell.length_b   1.000
_cell.length_c   1.000
_cell.angle_alpha   90.00
_cell.angle_beta   90.00
_cell.angle_gamma   90.00
#
_symmetry.space_group_name_H-M   'P 1'
#
loop_
_entity.id
_entity.type
_entity.pdbx_description
1 polymer ?
#
loop_
_entity_poly.entity_id
_entity_poly.type
_entity_poly.pdbx_seq_one_letter_code
_entity_poly.pdbx_strand_id
1 'polypeptide(L)'
;MLKRAALGLLIPLLIAGTAVAAPPATASDQHIAASAVADKPRPPRGKPSNDGCGQRPTYIAGYTTHARQRLAEHRIGEDQVQALVADRNARTRPGHTPCTWRLSNGRIWAVINDRAGIVTVGPGS
;
A
#
# COMPACT_ATOMS: atom_id res chain seq x y z
N MET A 1 45.09 -22.78 49.36
CA MET A 1 44.94 -22.56 47.91
C MET A 1 45.08 -21.06 47.67
N LEU A 2 46.22 -20.61 47.13
CA LEU A 2 46.56 -19.18 47.01
C LEU A 2 47.24 -18.91 45.65
N LYS A 3 46.81 -17.82 44.99
CA LYS A 3 47.56 -16.93 44.08
C LYS A 3 47.96 -17.42 42.67
N ARG A 4 47.50 -16.67 41.65
CA ARG A 4 48.28 -15.77 40.73
C ARG A 4 47.35 -15.30 39.59
N ALA A 5 47.08 -13.99 39.41
CA ALA A 5 47.89 -12.98 38.70
C ALA A 5 47.96 -13.29 37.19
N ALA A 6 47.85 -12.38 36.22
CA ALA A 6 47.64 -10.94 36.08
C ALA A 6 47.61 -10.66 34.56
N LEU A 7 47.37 -9.40 34.16
CA LEU A 7 47.80 -8.77 32.88
C LEU A 7 47.22 -9.41 31.60
N GLY A 8 46.41 -8.75 30.78
CA GLY A 8 46.50 -7.36 30.34
C GLY A 8 46.74 -7.36 28.83
N LEU A 9 45.87 -6.73 28.05
CA LEU A 9 46.25 -6.06 26.80
C LEU A 9 45.12 -5.15 26.33
N LEU A 10 45.23 -3.86 26.67
CA LEU A 10 44.53 -2.77 26.00
C LEU A 10 45.21 -2.58 24.64
N ILE A 11 44.46 -2.77 23.55
CA ILE A 11 44.91 -2.43 22.20
C ILE A 11 44.28 -1.07 21.84
N PRO A 12 45.04 0.04 21.81
CA PRO A 12 44.57 1.27 21.21
C PRO A 12 44.70 1.14 19.69
N LEU A 13 43.58 1.03 18.99
CA LEU A 13 43.56 1.06 17.53
C LEU A 13 43.68 2.53 17.09
N LEU A 14 44.91 2.95 16.79
CA LEU A 14 45.21 4.18 16.06
C LEU A 14 44.56 4.09 14.66
N ILE A 15 43.56 4.92 14.40
CA ILE A 15 43.06 5.13 13.04
C ILE A 15 43.68 6.45 12.54
N ALA A 16 44.64 6.31 11.63
CA ALA A 16 45.28 7.40 10.93
C ALA A 16 44.26 8.12 10.03
N GLY A 17 44.12 9.43 10.24
CA GLY A 17 43.29 10.30 9.40
C GLY A 17 43.95 10.53 8.04
N THR A 18 43.29 10.09 6.97
CA THR A 18 43.61 10.50 5.60
C THR A 18 42.79 11.74 5.27
N ALA A 19 43.46 12.89 5.13
CA ALA A 19 42.88 14.12 4.63
C ALA A 19 42.42 13.92 3.18
N VAL A 20 41.11 14.03 2.93
CA VAL A 20 40.57 14.12 1.57
C VAL A 20 40.60 15.59 1.13
N ALA A 21 41.36 15.88 0.07
CA ALA A 21 41.42 17.19 -0.56
C ALA A 21 40.06 17.52 -1.21
N ALA A 22 39.54 18.71 -0.91
CA ALA A 22 38.31 19.24 -1.48
C ALA A 22 38.48 19.55 -2.98
N PRO A 23 37.49 19.24 -3.82
CA PRO A 23 37.49 19.68 -5.21
C PRO A 23 37.19 21.20 -5.31
N PRO A 24 37.75 21.91 -6.30
CA PRO A 24 37.46 23.33 -6.50
C PRO A 24 36.01 23.54 -6.96
N ALA A 25 35.35 24.52 -6.34
CA ALA A 25 34.04 25.00 -6.72
C ALA A 25 34.07 25.54 -8.16
N THR A 26 33.51 24.78 -9.09
CA THR A 26 33.22 25.25 -10.44
C THR A 26 31.85 25.91 -10.39
N ALA A 27 31.83 27.24 -10.34
CA ALA A 27 30.64 28.04 -10.59
C ALA A 27 30.18 27.76 -12.03
N SER A 28 29.14 26.94 -12.16
CA SER A 28 28.37 26.81 -13.40
C SER A 28 27.07 27.55 -13.19
N ASP A 29 27.09 28.83 -13.55
CA ASP A 29 25.90 29.65 -13.75
C ASP A 29 25.15 29.10 -14.97
N GLN A 30 24.41 28.00 -14.75
CA GLN A 30 23.44 27.53 -15.73
C GLN A 30 22.15 28.28 -15.44
N HIS A 31 21.98 29.38 -16.18
CA HIS A 31 20.71 30.06 -16.36
C HIS A 31 19.61 29.02 -16.50
N ILE A 32 18.72 29.00 -15.51
CA ILE A 32 17.53 28.16 -15.46
C ILE A 32 16.68 28.53 -16.67
N ALA A 33 16.79 27.75 -17.73
CA ALA A 33 15.71 27.59 -18.68
C ALA A 33 14.57 26.95 -17.88
N ALA A 34 13.65 27.79 -17.41
CA ALA A 34 12.36 27.37 -16.90
C ALA A 34 11.70 26.57 -18.01
N SER A 35 11.93 25.26 -18.00
CA SER A 35 11.17 24.32 -18.78
C SER A 35 9.77 24.44 -18.23
N ALA A 36 8.94 25.19 -18.94
CA ALA A 36 7.51 25.09 -18.88
C ALA A 36 7.20 23.61 -19.09
N VAL A 37 7.10 22.86 -17.98
CA VAL A 37 6.41 21.60 -17.98
C VAL A 37 5.02 21.96 -18.42
N ALA A 38 4.73 21.63 -19.68
CA ALA A 38 3.39 21.71 -20.22
C ALA A 38 2.49 20.99 -19.22
N ASP A 39 1.72 21.78 -18.47
CA ASP A 39 0.57 21.31 -17.71
C ASP A 39 -0.37 20.72 -18.75
N LYS A 40 -0.16 19.44 -19.08
CA LYS A 40 -1.19 18.68 -19.77
C LYS A 40 -2.35 18.67 -18.79
N PRO A 41 -3.53 19.20 -19.17
CA PRO A 41 -4.71 19.08 -18.34
C PRO A 41 -4.85 17.61 -18.00
N ARG A 42 -4.72 17.27 -16.71
CA ARG A 42 -4.99 15.92 -16.24
C ARG A 42 -6.40 15.61 -16.73
N PRO A 43 -6.61 14.60 -17.61
CA PRO A 43 -7.94 14.31 -18.07
C PRO A 43 -8.81 14.10 -16.84
N PRO A 44 -10.03 14.67 -16.80
CA PRO A 44 -10.92 14.50 -15.67
C PRO A 44 -10.99 13.00 -15.41
N ARG A 45 -10.58 12.60 -14.20
CA ARG A 45 -10.52 11.19 -13.82
C ARG A 45 -11.98 10.75 -13.72
N GLY A 46 -12.54 10.32 -14.86
CA GLY A 46 -13.92 9.87 -14.95
C GLY A 46 -14.16 8.85 -13.86
N LYS A 47 -15.27 8.99 -13.15
CA LYS A 47 -15.63 8.01 -12.12
C LYS A 47 -15.72 6.65 -12.83
N PRO A 48 -15.04 5.60 -12.33
CA PRO A 48 -15.19 4.26 -12.88
C PRO A 48 -16.66 3.90 -12.88
N SER A 49 -17.20 3.62 -14.07
CA SER A 49 -18.57 3.12 -14.21
C SER A 49 -18.54 1.61 -14.34
N ASN A 50 -19.60 0.97 -13.84
CA ASN A 50 -19.85 -0.44 -14.08
C ASN A 50 -20.86 -0.64 -15.22
N ASP A 51 -21.10 0.40 -16.05
CA ASP A 51 -21.92 0.29 -17.26
C ASP A 51 -21.29 -0.76 -18.20
N GLY A 52 -22.09 -1.74 -18.62
CA GLY A 52 -21.62 -2.87 -19.43
C GLY A 52 -20.96 -4.01 -18.64
N CYS A 53 -20.71 -3.84 -17.34
CA CYS A 53 -20.37 -4.96 -16.47
C CYS A 53 -21.62 -5.74 -16.10
N GLY A 54 -21.50 -7.07 -15.92
CA GLY A 54 -22.59 -7.91 -15.44
C GLY A 54 -23.11 -7.50 -14.05
N GLN A 55 -24.09 -8.23 -13.55
CA GLN A 55 -24.57 -8.02 -12.18
C GLN A 55 -23.45 -8.28 -11.16
N ARG A 56 -23.45 -7.54 -10.05
CA ARG A 56 -22.54 -7.78 -8.93
C ARG A 56 -22.70 -9.24 -8.48
N PRO A 57 -21.61 -10.00 -8.33
CA PRO A 57 -21.69 -11.35 -7.77
C PRO A 57 -22.22 -11.36 -6.33
N THR A 58 -23.05 -12.35 -6.02
CA THR A 58 -23.63 -12.61 -4.69
C THR A 58 -22.95 -13.78 -3.96
N TYR A 59 -21.86 -14.30 -4.53
CA TYR A 59 -21.03 -15.35 -3.97
C TYR A 59 -19.56 -14.91 -3.98
N ILE A 60 -18.68 -15.69 -3.34
CA ILE A 60 -17.23 -15.46 -3.31
C ILE A 60 -16.53 -16.64 -3.97
N ALA A 61 -15.76 -16.40 -5.02
CA ALA A 61 -14.92 -17.41 -5.66
C ALA A 61 -13.54 -17.52 -5.01
N GLY A 62 -13.08 -16.45 -4.33
CA GLY A 62 -11.83 -16.46 -3.61
C GLY A 62 -11.37 -15.07 -3.17
N TYR A 63 -10.19 -15.03 -2.57
CA TYR A 63 -9.57 -13.81 -2.04
C TYR A 63 -8.21 -13.61 -2.69
N THR A 64 -7.94 -12.38 -3.13
CA THR A 64 -6.58 -12.01 -3.56
C THR A 64 -5.63 -12.05 -2.35
N THR A 65 -4.31 -12.16 -2.61
CA THR A 65 -3.29 -12.07 -1.56
C THR A 65 -3.42 -10.78 -0.76
N HIS A 66 -3.70 -9.66 -1.44
CA HIS A 66 -3.92 -8.37 -0.78
C HIS A 66 -5.15 -8.40 0.13
N ALA A 67 -6.29 -8.95 -0.32
CA ALA A 67 -7.48 -9.08 0.53
C ALA A 67 -7.20 -9.94 1.77
N ARG A 68 -6.49 -11.06 1.64
CA ARG A 68 -6.12 -11.92 2.77
C ARG A 68 -5.25 -11.19 3.79
N GLN A 69 -4.27 -10.42 3.33
CA GLN A 69 -3.46 -9.59 4.21
C GLN A 69 -4.32 -8.58 4.97
N ARG A 70 -5.26 -7.91 4.30
CA ARG A 70 -6.18 -6.94 4.92
C ARG A 70 -7.12 -7.60 5.92
N LEU A 71 -7.63 -8.80 5.65
CA LEU A 71 -8.42 -9.57 6.63
C LEU A 71 -7.65 -9.76 7.93
N ALA A 72 -6.40 -10.21 7.83
CA ALA A 72 -5.53 -10.42 8.98
C ALA A 72 -5.22 -9.12 9.73
N GLU A 73 -4.86 -8.05 9.01
CA GLU A 73 -4.55 -6.73 9.59
C GLU A 73 -5.74 -6.15 10.38
N HIS A 74 -6.96 -6.30 9.88
CA HIS A 74 -8.17 -5.73 10.49
C HIS A 74 -8.92 -6.69 11.40
N ARG A 75 -8.42 -7.93 11.55
CA ARG A 75 -9.12 -9.02 12.26
C ARG A 75 -10.56 -9.22 11.77
N ILE A 76 -10.75 -9.10 10.46
CA ILE A 76 -12.04 -9.34 9.80
C ILE A 76 -12.07 -10.81 9.39
N GLY A 77 -13.12 -11.52 9.81
CA GLY A 77 -13.35 -12.91 9.45
C GLY A 77 -13.88 -13.07 8.02
N GLU A 78 -13.55 -14.18 7.36
CA GLU A 78 -14.10 -14.49 6.03
C GLU A 78 -15.62 -14.65 6.07
N ASP A 79 -16.18 -15.16 7.17
CA ASP A 79 -17.61 -15.26 7.47
C ASP A 79 -18.30 -13.89 7.45
N GLN A 80 -17.63 -12.85 7.99
CA GLN A 80 -18.15 -11.49 7.98
C GLN A 80 -18.22 -10.93 6.55
N VAL A 81 -17.21 -11.23 5.72
CA VAL A 81 -17.21 -10.83 4.31
C VAL A 81 -18.28 -11.61 3.53
N GLN A 82 -18.43 -12.90 3.80
CA GLN A 82 -19.47 -13.72 3.17
C GLN A 82 -20.87 -13.22 3.51
N ALA A 83 -21.11 -12.89 4.78
CA ALA A 83 -22.36 -12.24 5.21
C ALA A 83 -22.57 -10.90 4.49
N LEU A 84 -21.53 -10.07 4.35
CA LEU A 84 -21.62 -8.80 3.61
C LEU A 84 -21.96 -8.99 2.13
N VAL A 85 -21.38 -10.00 1.47
CA VAL A 85 -21.63 -10.27 0.04
C VAL A 85 -23.05 -10.80 -0.19
N ALA A 86 -23.57 -11.61 0.74
CA ALA A 86 -24.91 -12.15 0.72
C ALA A 86 -25.99 -11.15 1.17
N ASP A 87 -25.62 -10.12 1.93
CA ASP A 87 -26.55 -9.11 2.44
C ASP A 87 -27.14 -8.25 1.30
N ARG A 88 -28.46 -8.36 1.13
CA ARG A 88 -29.23 -7.60 0.13
C ARG A 88 -29.36 -6.12 0.49
N ASN A 89 -29.17 -5.77 1.76
CA ASN A 89 -29.25 -4.40 2.26
C ASN A 89 -27.88 -3.71 2.31
N ALA A 90 -26.80 -4.42 1.95
CA ALA A 90 -25.47 -3.85 1.91
C ALA A 90 -25.41 -2.68 0.94
N ARG A 91 -24.85 -1.55 1.41
CA ARG A 91 -24.63 -0.38 0.57
C ARG A 91 -23.63 -0.73 -0.52
N THR A 92 -24.08 -0.66 -1.76
CA THR A 92 -23.27 -0.99 -2.93
C THR A 92 -22.91 0.30 -3.67
N ARG A 93 -21.62 0.48 -3.96
CA ARG A 93 -21.10 1.58 -4.79
C ARG A 93 -20.16 1.03 -5.85
N PRO A 94 -20.04 1.67 -7.03
CA PRO A 94 -18.96 1.34 -7.96
C PRO A 94 -17.60 1.45 -7.27
N GLY A 95 -16.73 0.48 -7.53
CA GLY A 95 -15.37 0.48 -7.03
C GLY A 95 -14.46 1.46 -7.79
N HIS A 96 -13.17 1.45 -7.47
CA HIS A 96 -12.18 2.32 -8.11
C HIS A 96 -11.64 1.77 -9.43
N THR A 97 -11.95 0.52 -9.73
CA THR A 97 -11.59 -0.15 -10.99
C THR A 97 -12.87 -0.59 -11.71
N PRO A 98 -12.87 -0.66 -13.05
CA PRO A 98 -14.01 -1.17 -13.81
C PRO A 98 -14.44 -2.56 -13.32
N CYS A 99 -15.74 -2.82 -13.39
CA CYS A 99 -16.35 -4.09 -12.99
C CYS A 99 -15.97 -4.54 -11.57
N THR A 100 -15.89 -3.57 -10.66
CA THR A 100 -15.77 -3.84 -9.22
C THR A 100 -16.84 -3.10 -8.44
N TRP A 101 -17.29 -3.71 -7.36
CA TRP A 101 -18.29 -3.16 -6.48
C TRP A 101 -17.74 -3.09 -5.07
N ARG A 102 -17.85 -1.91 -4.46
CA ARG A 102 -17.60 -1.72 -3.04
C ARG A 102 -18.90 -1.95 -2.27
N LEU A 103 -18.87 -2.92 -1.38
CA LEU A 103 -19.94 -3.29 -0.47
C LEU A 103 -19.63 -2.76 0.92
N SER A 104 -20.64 -2.30 1.65
CA SER A 104 -20.49 -1.95 3.06
C SER A 104 -21.79 -2.07 3.85
N ASN A 105 -21.70 -2.60 5.07
CA ASN A 105 -22.78 -2.64 6.05
C ASN A 105 -22.53 -1.66 7.22
N GLY A 106 -21.57 -0.73 7.08
CA GLY A 106 -21.16 0.20 8.15
C GLY A 106 -20.20 -0.38 9.18
N ARG A 107 -20.09 -1.70 9.33
CA ARG A 107 -19.10 -2.34 10.21
C ARG A 107 -17.82 -2.71 9.48
N ILE A 108 -17.97 -3.20 8.25
CA ILE A 108 -16.88 -3.52 7.34
C ILE A 108 -17.24 -3.04 5.93
N TRP A 109 -16.23 -3.00 5.07
CA TRP A 109 -16.41 -2.89 3.64
C TRP A 109 -15.51 -3.88 2.89
N ALA A 110 -15.96 -4.29 1.72
CA ALA A 110 -15.22 -5.18 0.82
C ALA A 110 -15.36 -4.69 -0.62
N VAL A 111 -14.36 -4.97 -1.45
CA VAL A 111 -14.43 -4.76 -2.90
C VAL A 111 -14.42 -6.12 -3.58
N ILE A 112 -15.44 -6.39 -4.38
CA ILE A 112 -15.59 -7.61 -5.18
C ILE A 112 -15.51 -7.28 -6.67
N ASN A 113 -14.84 -8.11 -7.46
CA ASN A 113 -14.79 -7.99 -8.92
C ASN A 113 -15.87 -8.84 -9.61
N ASP A 114 -15.94 -8.75 -10.94
CA ASP A 114 -16.86 -9.51 -11.81
C ASP A 114 -16.69 -11.03 -11.71
N ARG A 115 -15.48 -11.49 -11.41
CA ARG A 115 -15.15 -12.91 -11.19
C ARG A 115 -15.44 -13.39 -9.76
N ALA A 116 -16.21 -12.64 -9.00
CA ALA A 116 -16.53 -12.93 -7.60
C ALA A 116 -15.30 -13.02 -6.66
N GLY A 117 -14.18 -12.42 -7.05
CA GLY A 117 -12.97 -12.35 -6.25
C GLY A 117 -12.98 -11.13 -5.33
N ILE A 118 -12.70 -11.33 -4.04
CA ILE A 118 -12.50 -10.24 -3.09
C ILE A 118 -11.12 -9.62 -3.34
N VAL A 119 -11.12 -8.37 -3.77
CA VAL A 119 -9.92 -7.60 -4.13
C VAL A 119 -9.28 -6.98 -2.90
N THR A 120 -10.09 -6.42 -2.00
CA THR A 120 -9.63 -5.78 -0.77
C THR A 120 -10.78 -5.67 0.24
N VAL A 121 -10.43 -5.47 1.51
CA VAL A 121 -11.36 -5.31 2.64
C VAL A 121 -10.85 -4.26 3.62
N GLY A 122 -11.74 -3.74 4.45
CA GLY A 122 -11.36 -2.89 5.56
C GLY A 122 -12.49 -2.63 6.55
N PRO A 123 -12.16 -1.97 7.67
CA PRO A 123 -13.13 -1.63 8.69
C PRO A 123 -14.08 -0.53 8.19
N GLY A 124 -15.31 -0.57 8.70
CA GLY A 124 -16.30 0.47 8.48
C GLY A 124 -15.86 1.81 9.06
N SER A 125 -16.47 2.87 8.54
CA SER A 125 -16.29 4.27 8.97
C SER A 125 -17.57 4.75 9.62
#